data_AF-A0A8J7FCB2-F1
#
_entry.id   AF-A0A8J7FCB2-F1
#
_cell.length_a   1.000
_cell.length_b   1.000
_cell.length_c   1.000
_cell.angle_alpha   90.00
_cell.angle_beta   90.00
_cell.angle_gamma   90.00
#
_symmetry.space_group_name_H-M   'P 1'
#
loop_
_entity.id
_entity.type
_entity.pdbx_description
1 polymer ?
#
loop_
_entity_poly.entity_id
_entity_poly.type
_entity_poly.pdbx_seq_one_letter_code
_entity_poly.pdbx_strand_id
1 'polypeptide(L)' 'MSHNTLSTTALEQVYDQLAEGITQAGAEKEALFLTKLALLLANQVGDANQVSESIDEALKNL' A
#
# COMPACT_ATOMS: atom_id res chain seq x y z
N MET A 1 -3.03 -22.31 0.92
CA MET A 1 -2.60 -20.91 0.79
C MET A 1 -3.77 -20.03 1.20
N SER A 2 -3.90 -19.75 2.50
CA SER A 2 -4.97 -18.87 3.00
C SER A 2 -4.56 -17.44 2.67
N HIS A 3 -5.11 -16.89 1.59
CA HIS A 3 -5.10 -15.44 1.39
C HIS A 3 -5.88 -14.85 2.57
N ASN A 4 -5.17 -14.34 3.58
CA ASN A 4 -5.78 -13.64 4.69
C ASN A 4 -6.21 -12.26 4.18
N THR A 5 -7.21 -12.25 3.31
CA THR A 5 -7.86 -11.04 2.82
C THR A 5 -8.31 -10.25 4.03
N LEU A 6 -7.83 -9.02 4.17
CA LEU A 6 -8.31 -8.11 5.20
C LEU A 6 -9.84 -8.04 5.10
N SER A 7 -10.52 -8.21 6.23
CA SER A 7 -11.97 -7.97 6.30
C SER A 7 -12.27 -6.56 5.81
N THR A 8 -13.46 -6.32 5.26
CA THR A 8 -13.88 -4.99 4.77
C THR A 8 -13.59 -3.89 5.79
N THR A 9 -13.91 -4.10 7.06
CA THR A 9 -13.62 -3.15 8.15
C THR A 9 -12.14 -2.85 8.32
N ALA A 10 -11.27 -3.85 8.16
CA ALA A 10 -9.82 -3.64 8.25
C ALA A 10 -9.30 -2.89 7.02
N LEU A 11 -9.84 -3.14 5.83
CA LEU A 11 -9.54 -2.37 4.63
C LEU A 11 -9.97 -0.91 4.79
N GLU A 12 -11.16 -0.65 5.33
CA GLU A 12 -11.66 0.71 5.60
C GLU A 12 -10.75 1.45 6.58
N GLN A 13 -10.32 0.80 7.67
CA GLN A 13 -9.37 1.38 8.64
C GLN A 13 -8.03 1.71 7.98
N VAL A 14 -7.47 0.79 7.18
CA VAL A 14 -6.21 1.03 6.47
C VAL A 14 -6.35 2.15 5.44
N TYR A 15 -7.48 2.22 4.74
CA TYR A 15 -7.78 3.29 3.78
C TYR A 15 -7.90 4.65 4.46
N ASP A 16 -8.59 4.74 5.61
CA ASP A 16 -8.72 5.96 6.38
C ASP A 16 -7.34 6.46 6.88
N GLN A 17 -6.52 5.55 7.41
CA GLN A 17 -5.14 5.86 7.80
C GLN A 17 -4.26 6.29 6.62
N LEU A 18 -4.42 5.68 5.45
CA LEU A 18 -3.74 6.09 4.22
C LEU A 18 -4.14 7.51 3.82
N ALA A 19 -5.44 7.81 3.81
CA ALA A 19 -5.96 9.13 3.45
C ALA A 19 -5.47 10.21 4.42
N GLU A 20 -5.45 9.92 5.73
CA GLU A 20 -4.90 10.82 6.74
C GLU A 20 -3.40 11.03 6.54
N GLY A 21 -2.63 9.96 6.31
CA GLY A 21 -1.19 10.02 6.06
C GLY A 21 -0.83 10.81 4.80
N ILE A 22 -1.59 10.64 3.72
CA ILE A 22 -1.49 11.42 2.49
C ILE A 22 -1.74 12.91 2.77
N THR A 23 -2.83 13.20 3.48
CA THR A 23 -3.20 14.57 3.87
C THR A 23 -2.11 15.23 4.71
N GLN A 24 -1.53 14.50 5.66
CA GLN A 24 -0.43 14.99 6.51
C GLN A 24 0.88 15.19 5.73
N ALA A 25 1.18 14.33 4.74
CA ALA A 25 2.35 14.48 3.89
C ALA A 25 2.24 15.74 3.00
N GLY A 26 1.02 16.05 2.55
CA GLY A 26 0.72 17.15 1.64
C GLY A 26 1.02 16.82 0.18
N ALA A 27 0.38 17.56 -0.74
CA ALA A 27 0.38 17.27 -2.17
C ALA A 27 1.78 17.14 -2.81
N GLU A 28 2.77 17.88 -2.31
CA GLU A 28 4.15 17.82 -2.82
C GLU A 28 4.89 16.55 -2.40
N LYS A 29 4.50 15.92 -1.28
CA LYS A 29 5.17 14.76 -0.69
C LYS A 29 4.32 13.50 -0.68
N GLU A 30 3.09 13.56 -1.17
CA GLU A 30 2.19 12.41 -1.27
C GLU A 30 2.85 11.23 -2.00
N ALA A 31 3.43 11.48 -3.18
CA ALA A 31 4.14 10.45 -3.95
C ALA A 31 5.35 9.88 -3.19
N LEU A 32 6.10 10.72 -2.47
CA LEU A 32 7.23 10.28 -1.64
C LEU A 32 6.76 9.45 -0.45
N PHE A 33 5.66 9.84 0.19
CA PHE A 33 5.04 9.11 1.30
C PHE A 33 4.57 7.73 0.84
N LEU A 34 3.80 7.66 -0.24
CA LEU A 34 3.29 6.41 -0.81
C LEU A 34 4.42 5.49 -1.26
N THR A 35 5.47 6.03 -1.89
CA THR A 35 6.66 5.26 -2.28
C THR A 35 7.36 4.67 -1.05
N LYS A 36 7.56 5.47 0.01
CA LYS A 36 8.16 4.97 1.26
C LYS A 36 7.29 3.91 1.94
N LEU A 37 5.97 4.10 1.96
CA LEU A 37 5.04 3.14 2.53
C LEU A 37 5.09 1.81 1.77
N ALA A 38 5.05 1.85 0.43
CA ALA A 38 5.17 0.66 -0.41
C ALA A 38 6.49 -0.08 -0.17
N LEU A 39 7.62 0.64 -0.05
CA LEU A 39 8.91 0.04 0.29
C LEU A 39 8.93 -0.59 1.69
N LEU A 40 8.28 0.03 2.68
CA LEU A 40 8.17 -0.55 4.02
C LEU A 40 7.33 -1.83 4.01
N LEU A 41 6.19 -1.82 3.32
CA LEU A 41 5.35 -3.00 3.14
C LEU A 41 6.10 -4.11 2.39
N ALA A 42 6.86 -3.76 1.34
CA ALA A 42 7.70 -4.71 0.62
C ALA A 42 8.73 -5.39 1.52
N ASN A 43 9.35 -4.64 2.43
CA ASN A 43 10.27 -5.20 3.44
C ASN A 43 9.54 -6.13 4.43
N GLN A 44 8.29 -5.83 4.80
CA GLN A 44 7.48 -6.71 5.66
C GLN A 44 7.08 -8.00 4.94
N VAL A 45 6.77 -7.93 3.63
CA VAL A 45 6.48 -9.09 2.79
C VAL A 45 7.73 -9.97 2.64
N GLY A 46 8.91 -9.36 2.50
CA GLY A 46 10.19 -10.08 2.42
C GLY A 46 10.42 -10.81 1.10
N ASP A 47 9.55 -10.63 0.11
CA ASP A 47 9.63 -11.25 -1.21
C ASP A 47 9.51 -10.21 -2.32
N ALA A 48 10.61 -9.95 -3.03
CA ALA A 48 10.66 -8.92 -4.06
C ALA A 48 9.84 -9.27 -5.32
N ASN A 49 9.66 -10.57 -5.62
CA ASN A 49 8.88 -10.99 -6.79
C ASN A 49 7.38 -10.73 -6.54
N GLN A 50 6.86 -11.12 -5.39
CA GLN A 50 5.46 -10.85 -5.02
C GLN A 50 5.16 -9.35 -4.98
N VAL A 51 6.10 -8.54 -4.51
CA VAL A 51 5.97 -7.08 -4.51
C VAL A 51 5.94 -6.56 -5.95
N SER A 52 6.82 -7.04 -6.82
CA SER A 52 6.85 -6.64 -8.23
C SER A 52 5.56 -7.04 -8.97
N GLU A 53 5.03 -8.23 -8.70
CA GLU A 53 3.74 -8.68 -9.25
C GLU A 53 2.59 -7.78 -8.75
N SER A 54 2.59 -7.43 -7.46
CA SER A 54 1.59 -6.52 -6.89
C SER A 54 1.62 -5.13 -7.51
N ILE A 55 2.82 -4.61 -7.85
CA ILE A 55 2.98 -3.33 -8.54
C ILE A 55 2.40 -3.40 -9.97
N ASP A 56 2.69 -4.47 -10.71
CA ASP A 56 2.16 -4.67 -12.06
C ASP A 56 0.62 -4.83 -12.07
N GLU A 57 0.08 -5.59 -11.13
CA GLU A 57 -1.36 -5.75 -10.91
C GLU A 57 -2.03 -4.39 -10.58
N ALA A 58 -1.41 -3.58 -9.73
CA ALA A 58 -1.91 -2.24 -9.42
C ALA A 58 -1.89 -1.33 -10.65
N LEU A 59 -0.84 -1.38 -11.47
CA LEU A 59 -0.74 -0.59 -12.70
C LEU A 59 -1.80 -0.97 -13.74
N LYS A 60 -2.16 -2.25 -13.81
CA LYS A 60 -3.20 -2.75 -14.73
C LYS A 60 -4.62 -2.34 -14.32
N ASN A 61 -4.85 -2.06 -13.04
CA ASN A 61 -6.17 -1.76 -12.46
C ASN A 61 -6.30 -0.32 -11.95
N LEU A 62 -5.42 0.59 -12.39
CA LEU A 62 -5.51 2.04 -12.18
C LEU A 62 -6.68 2.65 -12.99
#